data_AF-A0A6G6K3C6-F1
#
_entry.id   AF-A0A6G6K3C6-F1
#
_cell.length_a   1.000
_cell.length_b   1.000
_cell.length_c   1.000
_cell.angle_alpha   90.00
_cell.angle_beta   90.00
_cell.angle_gamma   90.00
#
_symmetry.space_group_name_H-M   'P 1'
#
loop_
_entity.id
_entity.type
_entity.pdbx_description
1 polymer ?
#
loop_
_entity_poly.entity_id
_entity_poly.type
_entity_poly.pdbx_seq_one_letter_code
_entity_poly.pdbx_strand_id
1 'polypeptide(L)'
;MSRRTKLIILALFLVLLAIPAAYVALTWHPQNPLHFHLERIHQASELDHKGGRRLRIRVENSSHAEIHLFKVLMEEQGNSPDWVDHSGFINAESQREQGIQVQEHAIIIPPRSTIHLTGYLRPELLSSAQQGRIAAHYYWNSQIIRKSERGMRWFNQHSPRMLRNLIFLPEYLVDEAPLESAPGVEIPPTPPPPATTPTRE
;
A
#
# COMPACT_ATOMS: atom_id res chain seq x y z
N MET A 1 37.67 -23.98 30.66
CA MET A 1 36.79 -24.57 29.62
C MET A 1 37.63 -25.14 28.49
N SER A 2 37.34 -26.36 28.03
CA SER A 2 38.02 -26.97 26.88
C SER A 2 37.76 -26.19 25.59
N ARG A 3 38.74 -26.16 24.67
CA ARG A 3 38.59 -25.58 23.32
C ARG A 3 37.38 -26.18 22.58
N ARG A 4 37.08 -27.46 22.83
CA ARG A 4 35.94 -28.18 22.24
C ARG A 4 34.60 -27.59 22.67
N THR A 5 34.43 -27.31 23.97
CA THR A 5 33.19 -26.71 24.51
C THR A 5 32.92 -25.33 23.92
N LYS A 6 33.97 -24.51 23.73
CA LYS A 6 33.83 -23.17 23.13
C LYS A 6 33.30 -23.23 21.70
N LEU A 7 33.78 -24.18 20.89
CA LEU A 7 33.32 -24.35 19.50
C LEU A 7 31.85 -24.81 19.44
N ILE A 8 31.45 -25.74 20.31
CA ILE A 8 30.06 -26.20 20.38
C ILE A 8 29.12 -25.05 20.75
N ILE A 9 29.49 -24.26 21.76
CA ILE A 9 28.71 -23.10 22.18
C ILE A 9 28.61 -22.08 21.04
N LEU A 10 29.71 -21.77 20.37
CA LEU A 10 29.71 -20.85 19.23
C LEU A 10 28.81 -21.35 18.09
N ALA A 11 28.88 -22.63 17.74
CA ALA A 11 28.04 -23.22 16.70
C ALA A 11 26.54 -23.11 17.07
N LEU A 12 26.18 -23.40 18.32
CA LEU A 12 24.81 -23.23 18.81
C LEU A 12 24.34 -21.77 18.70
N PHE A 13 25.17 -20.81 19.09
CA PHE A 13 24.83 -19.39 18.95
C PHE A 13 24.64 -18.98 17.49
N LEU A 14 25.49 -19.46 16.57
CA LEU A 14 25.35 -19.16 15.15
C LEU A 14 24.06 -19.74 14.57
N VAL A 15 23.70 -20.98 14.92
CA VAL A 15 22.43 -21.58 14.50
C VAL A 15 21.24 -20.81 15.05
N LEU A 16 21.28 -20.43 16.33
CA LEU A 16 20.22 -19.64 16.95
C LEU A 16 20.11 -18.23 16.35
N LEU A 17 21.21 -17.64 15.88
CA LEU A 17 21.22 -16.33 15.22
C LEU A 17 20.76 -16.41 13.75
N ALA A 18 21.01 -17.54 13.08
CA ALA A 18 20.60 -17.74 11.70
C ALA A 18 19.07 -17.71 11.54
N ILE A 19 18.31 -18.20 12.52
CA ILE A 19 16.84 -18.21 12.50
C ILE A 19 16.25 -16.78 12.44
N PRO A 20 16.52 -15.86 13.39
CA PRO A 20 16.02 -14.50 13.33
C PRO A 20 16.61 -13.73 12.14
N ALA A 21 17.86 -13.98 11.74
CA ALA A 21 18.44 -13.35 10.56
C ALA A 21 17.69 -13.75 9.28
N ALA A 22 17.37 -15.04 9.11
CA ALA A 22 16.56 -15.52 8.01
C ALA A 22 15.14 -14.95 8.05
N TYR A 23 14.52 -14.88 9.23
CA TYR A 23 13.20 -14.27 9.38
C TYR A 23 13.20 -12.80 8.96
N VAL A 24 14.18 -12.01 9.42
CA VAL A 24 14.35 -10.61 9.01
C VAL A 24 14.54 -10.53 7.50
N ALA A 25 15.43 -11.34 6.92
CA ALA A 25 15.67 -11.34 5.47
C ALA A 25 14.40 -11.64 4.66
N LEU A 26 13.60 -12.62 5.08
CA LEU A 26 12.35 -13.00 4.40
C LEU A 26 11.22 -11.98 4.55
N THR A 27 11.20 -11.24 5.67
CA THR A 27 10.15 -10.24 5.96
C THR A 27 10.56 -8.82 5.65
N TRP A 28 11.83 -8.58 5.31
CA TRP A 28 12.33 -7.26 4.96
C TRP A 28 11.65 -6.73 3.71
N HIS A 29 11.68 -7.51 2.63
CA HIS A 29 11.13 -7.16 1.32
C HIS A 29 10.35 -8.35 0.73
N PRO A 30 9.16 -8.68 1.27
CA PRO A 30 8.30 -9.68 0.64
C PRO A 30 8.01 -9.27 -0.81
N GLN A 31 8.13 -10.21 -1.75
CA GLN A 31 7.88 -9.96 -3.17
C GLN A 31 6.37 -9.89 -3.43
N ASN A 32 5.89 -8.80 -4.04
CA ASN A 32 4.49 -8.57 -4.42
C ASN A 32 3.49 -8.93 -3.31
N PRO A 33 3.58 -8.31 -2.13
CA PRO A 33 2.82 -8.75 -0.96
C PRO A 33 1.33 -8.46 -1.04
N LEU A 34 0.88 -7.53 -1.90
CA LEU A 34 -0.50 -7.06 -1.96
C LEU A 34 -1.16 -7.40 -3.31
N HIS A 35 -2.38 -7.93 -3.23
CA HIS A 35 -3.28 -8.12 -4.37
C HIS A 35 -4.48 -7.21 -4.23
N PHE A 36 -4.89 -6.58 -5.33
CA PHE A 36 -5.98 -5.61 -5.36
C PHE A 36 -7.11 -6.14 -6.23
N HIS A 37 -8.30 -6.28 -5.67
CA HIS A 37 -9.49 -6.71 -6.39
C HIS A 37 -10.58 -5.65 -6.31
N LEU A 38 -11.04 -5.17 -7.47
CA LEU A 38 -12.19 -4.29 -7.57
C LEU A 38 -13.47 -5.09 -7.29
N GLU A 39 -14.17 -4.74 -6.20
CA GLU A 39 -15.42 -5.39 -5.82
C GLU A 39 -16.64 -4.62 -6.28
N ARG A 40 -16.59 -3.28 -6.21
CA ARG A 40 -17.75 -2.46 -6.50
C ARG A 40 -17.35 -1.07 -6.96
N ILE A 41 -18.05 -0.58 -7.97
CA ILE A 41 -18.06 0.83 -8.37
C ILE A 41 -19.35 1.43 -7.77
N HIS A 42 -19.23 2.43 -6.91
CA HIS A 42 -20.42 3.08 -6.37
C HIS A 42 -21.11 3.93 -7.44
N GLN A 43 -22.42 4.17 -7.29
CA GLN A 43 -23.12 5.14 -8.13
C GLN A 43 -22.55 6.54 -7.89
N ALA A 44 -22.69 7.39 -8.90
CA ALA A 44 -22.40 8.81 -8.78
C ALA A 44 -23.11 9.37 -7.55
N SER A 45 -22.34 9.94 -6.63
CA SER A 45 -22.87 10.70 -5.52
C SER A 45 -22.47 12.16 -5.69
N GLU A 46 -23.31 13.08 -5.20
CA GLU A 46 -22.91 14.49 -5.04
C GLU A 46 -21.63 14.62 -4.17
N LEU A 47 -21.31 13.59 -3.37
CA LEU A 47 -20.11 13.46 -2.56
C LEU A 47 -18.90 12.86 -3.30
N ASP A 48 -18.93 12.73 -4.64
CA ASP A 48 -17.77 12.39 -5.46
C ASP A 48 -16.73 13.54 -5.38
N HIS A 49 -16.05 13.62 -4.25
CA HIS A 49 -15.05 14.64 -3.97
C HIS A 49 -13.94 14.56 -5.02
N LYS A 50 -13.63 15.72 -5.62
CA LYS A 50 -12.56 15.89 -6.62
C LYS A 50 -12.80 15.16 -7.95
N GLY A 51 -14.05 14.89 -8.30
CA GLY A 51 -14.42 14.38 -9.61
C GLY A 51 -14.07 12.91 -9.85
N GLY A 52 -13.65 12.17 -8.81
CA GLY A 52 -13.42 10.73 -8.89
C GLY A 52 -14.64 9.93 -8.43
N ARG A 53 -14.92 8.81 -9.10
CA ARG A 53 -15.91 7.84 -8.67
C ARG A 53 -15.37 6.99 -7.52
N ARG A 54 -16.16 6.86 -6.46
CA ARG A 54 -15.82 5.99 -5.33
C ARG A 54 -15.83 4.50 -5.71
N LEU A 55 -14.76 3.80 -5.38
CA LEU A 55 -14.56 2.36 -5.57
C LEU A 55 -14.48 1.65 -4.23
N ARG A 56 -14.95 0.40 -4.16
CA ARG A 56 -14.64 -0.55 -3.09
C ARG A 56 -13.66 -1.59 -3.61
N ILE A 57 -12.51 -1.65 -2.97
CA ILE A 57 -11.38 -2.49 -3.38
C ILE A 57 -11.04 -3.44 -2.23
N ARG A 58 -11.03 -4.73 -2.50
CA ARG A 58 -10.53 -5.76 -1.59
C ARG A 58 -9.02 -5.84 -1.75
N VAL A 59 -8.28 -5.64 -0.67
CA VAL A 59 -6.83 -5.75 -0.64
C VAL A 59 -6.45 -6.96 0.20
N GLU A 60 -5.71 -7.88 -0.41
CA GLU A 60 -5.25 -9.11 0.19
C GLU A 60 -3.74 -9.05 0.41
N ASN A 61 -3.28 -9.29 1.64
CA ASN A 61 -1.87 -9.44 1.96
C ASN A 61 -1.49 -10.92 1.94
N SER A 62 -0.78 -11.32 0.90
CA SER A 62 -0.29 -12.69 0.72
C SER A 62 0.97 -12.99 1.53
N SER A 63 1.58 -12.00 2.17
CA SER A 63 2.82 -12.20 2.93
C SER A 63 2.58 -12.63 4.38
N HIS A 64 3.64 -13.13 5.03
CA HIS A 64 3.65 -13.39 6.48
C HIS A 64 4.01 -12.15 7.31
N ALA A 65 4.30 -11.02 6.66
CA ALA A 65 4.62 -9.77 7.31
C ALA A 65 3.39 -8.85 7.32
N GLU A 66 3.29 -8.02 8.36
CA GLU A 66 2.35 -6.91 8.36
C GLU A 66 2.87 -5.83 7.40
N ILE A 67 1.97 -5.31 6.55
CA ILE A 67 2.27 -4.31 5.54
C ILE A 67 1.67 -2.97 5.98
N HIS A 68 2.50 -1.93 5.98
CA HIS A 68 2.09 -0.55 6.19
C HIS A 68 1.95 0.12 4.83
N LEU A 69 0.71 0.25 4.35
CA LEU A 69 0.38 0.82 3.05
C LEU A 69 0.12 2.33 3.18
N PHE A 70 0.98 3.16 2.60
CA PHE A 70 0.89 4.62 2.72
C PHE A 70 -0.02 5.24 1.66
N LYS A 71 0.11 4.77 0.43
CA LYS A 71 -0.58 5.35 -0.71
C LYS A 71 -0.72 4.30 -1.79
N VAL A 72 -1.85 4.34 -2.49
CA VAL A 72 -2.05 3.63 -3.76
C VAL A 72 -2.41 4.68 -4.80
N LEU A 73 -1.75 4.63 -5.94
CA LEU A 73 -2.06 5.37 -7.15
C LEU A 73 -2.56 4.38 -8.18
N MET A 74 -3.67 4.70 -8.86
CA MET A 74 -4.28 3.85 -9.86
C MET A 74 -4.19 4.53 -11.22
N GLU A 75 -3.58 3.85 -12.18
CA GLU A 75 -3.40 4.32 -13.55
C GLU A 75 -3.74 3.23 -14.56
N GLU A 76 -3.94 3.59 -15.82
CA GLU A 76 -3.99 2.60 -16.90
C GLU A 76 -2.64 1.90 -17.06
N GLN A 77 -2.65 0.58 -17.28
CA GLN A 77 -1.45 -0.23 -17.43
C GLN A 77 -0.51 0.33 -18.50
N GLY A 78 0.77 0.43 -18.16
CA GLY A 78 1.80 1.01 -19.02
C GLY A 78 2.02 2.51 -18.80
N ASN A 79 1.12 3.20 -18.10
CA ASN A 79 1.35 4.58 -17.67
C ASN A 79 2.14 4.61 -16.36
N SER A 80 3.02 5.60 -16.22
CA SER A 80 3.69 5.87 -14.95
C SER A 80 2.78 6.72 -14.05
N PRO A 81 2.74 6.47 -12.73
CA PRO A 81 1.92 7.24 -11.81
C PRO A 81 2.40 8.69 -11.72
N ASP A 82 1.49 9.65 -11.92
CA ASP A 82 1.74 11.06 -11.65
C ASP A 82 1.34 11.40 -10.21
N TRP A 83 2.25 11.99 -9.44
CA TRP A 83 1.99 12.38 -8.05
C TRP A 83 0.95 13.51 -7.95
N VAL A 84 0.93 14.40 -8.93
CA VAL A 84 0.08 15.58 -8.98
C VAL A 84 -1.23 15.25 -9.66
N ASP A 85 -1.19 14.64 -10.85
CA ASP A 85 -2.37 14.39 -11.68
C ASP A 85 -2.73 12.91 -11.81
N HIS A 86 -2.78 12.18 -10.70
CA HIS A 86 -3.15 10.77 -10.72
C HIS A 86 -4.62 10.55 -11.11
N SER A 87 -4.88 9.44 -11.79
CA SER A 87 -6.20 9.08 -12.25
C SER A 87 -7.05 8.43 -11.15
N GLY A 88 -6.42 7.79 -10.17
CA GLY A 88 -7.10 7.28 -9.00
C GLY A 88 -6.19 7.12 -7.81
N PHE A 89 -6.78 7.06 -6.62
CA PHE A 89 -6.00 6.91 -5.38
C PHE A 89 -6.76 6.21 -4.25
N ILE A 90 -5.98 5.66 -3.33
CA ILE A 90 -6.40 5.30 -1.98
C ILE A 90 -5.53 6.10 -1.01
N ASN A 91 -6.15 6.88 -0.12
CA ASN A 91 -5.46 7.59 0.94
C ASN A 91 -5.84 7.02 2.32
N ALA A 92 -4.92 7.09 3.29
CA ALA A 92 -5.14 6.54 4.63
C ALA A 92 -6.17 7.35 5.44
N GLU A 93 -6.27 8.66 5.21
CA GLU A 93 -7.17 9.54 5.96
C GLU A 93 -8.64 9.18 5.75
N SER A 94 -9.06 8.93 4.50
CA SER A 94 -10.43 8.49 4.18
C SER A 94 -10.74 7.10 4.70
N GLN A 95 -9.73 6.24 4.92
CA GLN A 95 -9.95 4.93 5.54
C GLN A 95 -10.14 5.03 7.04
N ARG A 96 -9.44 5.97 7.70
CA ARG A 96 -9.59 6.20 9.14
C ARG A 96 -11.02 6.57 9.50
N GLU A 97 -11.66 7.42 8.70
CA GLU A 97 -13.08 7.79 8.85
C GLU A 97 -14.02 6.59 8.72
N GLN A 98 -13.59 5.51 8.07
CA GLN A 98 -14.33 4.27 7.89
C GLN A 98 -14.00 3.22 8.96
N GLY A 99 -13.22 3.60 10.00
CA GLY A 99 -12.82 2.70 11.08
C GLY A 99 -11.68 1.74 10.73
N ILE A 100 -11.01 1.92 9.58
CA ILE A 100 -9.82 1.14 9.24
C ILE A 100 -8.65 1.58 10.11
N GLN A 101 -7.87 0.61 10.60
CA GLN A 101 -6.69 0.88 11.40
C GLN A 101 -5.62 1.61 10.58
N VAL A 102 -5.33 2.84 10.98
CA VAL A 102 -4.32 3.70 10.35
C VAL A 102 -3.34 4.17 11.41
N GLN A 103 -2.06 3.91 11.20
CA GLN A 103 -0.96 4.34 12.07
C GLN A 103 0.06 5.14 11.26
N GLU A 104 0.42 6.34 11.74
CA GLU A 104 1.43 7.19 11.09
C GLU A 104 1.20 7.37 9.58
N HIS A 105 -0.04 7.69 9.20
CA HIS A 105 -0.48 7.85 7.79
C HIS A 105 -0.38 6.59 6.92
N ALA A 106 -0.19 5.41 7.49
CA ALA A 106 -0.24 4.14 6.80
C ALA A 106 -1.44 3.29 7.24
N ILE A 107 -2.11 2.69 6.28
CA ILE A 107 -3.12 1.65 6.47
C ILE A 107 -2.39 0.37 6.88
N ILE A 108 -2.83 -0.24 7.98
CA ILE A 108 -2.24 -1.49 8.46
C ILE A 108 -2.95 -2.67 7.81
N ILE A 109 -2.21 -3.51 7.10
CA ILE A 109 -2.72 -4.73 6.48
C ILE A 109 -2.06 -5.93 7.18
N PRO A 110 -2.78 -6.62 8.08
CA PRO A 110 -2.23 -7.75 8.83
C PRO A 110 -1.71 -8.87 7.92
N PRO A 111 -0.80 -9.73 8.41
CA PRO A 111 -0.31 -10.88 7.66
C PRO A 111 -1.46 -11.80 7.23
N ARG A 112 -1.40 -12.35 6.01
CA ARG A 112 -2.37 -13.35 5.51
C ARG A 112 -3.83 -12.92 5.70
N SER A 113 -4.11 -11.63 5.51
CA SER A 113 -5.41 -11.06 5.78
C SER A 113 -5.96 -10.33 4.57
N THR A 114 -7.25 -10.06 4.63
CA THR A 114 -8.00 -9.34 3.60
C THR A 114 -8.72 -8.19 4.26
N ILE A 115 -8.60 -7.00 3.68
CA ILE A 115 -9.31 -5.80 4.11
C ILE A 115 -10.02 -5.15 2.93
N HIS A 116 -11.05 -4.35 3.20
CA HIS A 116 -11.77 -3.61 2.19
C HIS A 116 -11.46 -2.14 2.33
N LEU A 117 -10.94 -1.53 1.27
CA LEU A 117 -10.58 -0.14 1.19
C LEU A 117 -11.53 0.60 0.25
N THR A 118 -11.70 1.88 0.51
CA THR A 118 -12.34 2.80 -0.42
C THR A 118 -11.28 3.51 -1.27
N GLY A 119 -11.37 3.40 -2.59
CA GLY A 119 -10.58 4.20 -3.53
C GLY A 119 -11.43 5.21 -4.27
N TYR A 120 -10.79 6.08 -5.04
CA TYR A 120 -11.42 6.97 -5.99
C TYR A 120 -10.74 6.82 -7.34
N LEU A 121 -11.51 6.80 -8.42
CA LEU A 121 -10.99 6.70 -9.79
C LEU A 121 -11.74 7.64 -10.72
N ARG A 122 -11.01 8.34 -11.58
CA ARG A 122 -11.55 9.20 -12.62
C ARG A 122 -12.59 8.46 -13.49
N PRO A 123 -13.74 9.09 -13.80
CA PRO A 123 -14.80 8.49 -14.60
C PRO A 123 -14.31 7.93 -15.94
N GLU A 124 -13.33 8.59 -16.55
CA GLU A 124 -12.75 8.23 -17.85
C GLU A 124 -12.08 6.86 -17.83
N LEU A 125 -11.62 6.40 -16.66
CA LEU A 125 -10.93 5.11 -16.50
C LEU A 125 -11.83 3.99 -15.96
N LEU A 126 -13.12 4.24 -15.71
CA LEU A 126 -14.02 3.21 -15.18
C LEU A 126 -14.14 2.01 -16.13
N SER A 127 -14.19 2.25 -17.44
CA SER A 127 -14.20 1.19 -18.44
C SER A 127 -12.89 0.38 -18.46
N SER A 128 -11.74 1.04 -18.32
CA SER A 128 -10.44 0.36 -18.22
C SER A 128 -10.34 -0.46 -16.92
N ALA A 129 -10.88 0.04 -15.81
CA ALA A 129 -10.92 -0.67 -14.53
C ALA A 129 -11.66 -2.00 -14.64
N GLN A 130 -12.87 -1.99 -15.21
CA GLN A 130 -13.65 -3.20 -15.42
C GLN A 130 -12.98 -4.24 -16.32
N GLN A 131 -12.20 -3.77 -17.30
CA GLN A 131 -11.45 -4.64 -18.20
C GLN A 131 -10.16 -5.16 -17.57
N GLY A 132 -9.89 -4.82 -16.30
CA GLY A 132 -8.66 -5.22 -15.60
C GLY A 132 -7.41 -4.54 -16.18
N ARG A 133 -7.56 -3.39 -16.84
CA ARG A 133 -6.46 -2.62 -17.46
C ARG A 133 -5.91 -1.53 -16.55
N ILE A 134 -6.27 -1.53 -15.27
CA ILE A 134 -5.74 -0.60 -14.28
C ILE A 134 -4.62 -1.28 -13.48
N ALA A 135 -3.53 -0.56 -13.28
CA ALA A 135 -2.44 -0.92 -12.40
C ALA A 135 -2.54 -0.08 -11.10
N ALA A 136 -2.33 -0.73 -9.97
CA ALA A 136 -2.18 -0.11 -8.67
C ALA A 136 -0.69 0.00 -8.35
N HIS A 137 -0.16 1.21 -8.37
CA HIS A 137 1.18 1.54 -7.88
C HIS A 137 1.09 1.89 -6.40
N TYR A 138 1.72 1.10 -5.55
CA TYR A 138 1.55 1.23 -4.11
C TYR A 138 2.86 1.43 -3.37
N TYR A 139 2.80 2.34 -2.40
CA TYR A 139 3.91 2.75 -1.56
C TYR A 139 3.74 2.13 -0.18
N TRP A 140 4.69 1.29 0.22
CA TRP A 140 4.52 0.47 1.40
C TRP A 140 5.85 0.24 2.13
N ASN A 141 5.75 -0.23 3.37
CA ASN A 141 6.87 -0.79 4.12
C ASN A 141 6.40 -2.02 4.90
N SER A 142 7.29 -3.00 5.10
CA SER A 142 7.05 -4.07 6.07
C SER A 142 7.15 -3.51 7.50
N GLN A 143 6.52 -4.19 8.46
CA GLN A 143 6.65 -3.85 9.87
C GLN A 143 8.12 -3.85 10.35
N ILE A 144 8.97 -4.72 9.79
CA ILE A 144 10.40 -4.78 10.12
C ILE A 144 11.12 -3.51 9.67
N ILE A 145 10.88 -3.04 8.43
CA ILE A 145 11.42 -1.77 7.94
C ILE A 145 10.93 -0.61 8.82
N ARG A 146 9.65 -0.60 9.21
CA ARG A 146 9.12 0.45 10.11
C ARG A 146 9.78 0.46 11.49
N LYS A 147 9.99 -0.72 12.09
CA LYS A 147 10.67 -0.85 13.38
C LYS A 147 12.14 -0.43 13.30
N SER A 148 12.83 -0.82 12.23
CA SER A 148 14.23 -0.42 12.01
C SER A 148 14.36 1.08 11.78
N GLU A 149 13.44 1.69 11.01
CA GLU A 149 13.39 3.13 10.75
C GLU A 149 13.38 3.94 12.05
N ARG A 150 12.58 3.54 13.06
CA ARG A 150 12.56 4.22 14.37
C ARG A 150 13.94 4.21 15.04
N GLY A 151 14.61 3.06 15.02
CA GLY A 151 15.96 2.92 15.54
C GLY A 151 16.99 3.74 14.76
N MET A 152 16.90 3.74 13.43
CA MET A 152 17.78 4.50 12.55
C MET A 152 17.58 6.01 12.69
N ARG A 153 16.33 6.48 12.81
CA ARG A 153 16.03 7.90 13.11
C ARG A 153 16.58 8.31 14.46
N TRP A 154 16.39 7.50 15.50
CA TRP A 154 16.97 7.77 16.82
C TRP A 154 18.50 7.85 16.73
N PHE A 155 19.13 6.89 16.05
CA PHE A 155 20.58 6.89 15.85
C PHE A 155 21.04 8.13 15.08
N ASN A 156 20.34 8.53 14.02
CA ASN A 156 20.64 9.75 13.25
C ASN A 156 20.55 11.02 14.10
N GLN A 157 19.54 11.14 14.96
CA GLN A 157 19.37 12.29 15.85
C GLN A 157 20.50 12.40 16.88
N HIS A 158 20.98 11.28 17.42
CA HIS A 158 21.97 11.23 18.50
C HIS A 158 23.42 11.04 18.03
N SER A 159 23.64 10.75 16.75
CA SER A 159 24.98 10.53 16.21
C SER A 159 25.74 11.85 15.97
N PRO A 160 27.08 11.85 16.14
CA PRO A 160 27.94 12.94 15.69
C PRO A 160 27.68 13.30 14.22
N ARG A 161 27.81 14.58 13.86
CA ARG A 161 27.52 15.09 12.49
C ARG A 161 28.21 14.29 11.39
N MET A 162 29.43 13.79 11.62
CA MET A 162 30.19 12.99 10.65
C MET A 162 29.50 11.66 10.31
N LEU A 163 28.79 11.03 11.26
CA LEU A 163 28.11 9.76 11.04
C LEU A 163 26.71 9.95 10.44
N ARG A 164 26.09 11.13 10.59
CA ARG A 164 24.73 11.38 10.09
C ARG A 164 24.60 11.15 8.59
N ASN A 165 25.62 11.55 7.82
CA ASN A 165 25.65 11.37 6.37
C ASN A 165 25.84 9.90 5.95
N LEU A 166 26.20 9.00 6.87
CA LEU A 166 26.35 7.56 6.61
C LEU A 166 25.09 6.76 6.94
N ILE A 167 24.09 7.39 7.58
CA ILE A 167 22.87 6.70 8.00
C ILE A 167 21.83 6.84 6.89
N PHE A 168 21.64 5.75 6.15
CA PHE A 168 20.58 5.66 5.16
C PHE A 168 19.23 5.46 5.85
N LEU A 169 18.29 6.39 5.67
CA LEU A 169 16.93 6.13 6.10
C LEU A 169 16.24 5.28 5.02
N PRO A 170 15.54 4.20 5.40
CA PRO A 170 14.83 3.38 4.43
C PRO A 170 13.77 4.23 3.73
N GLU A 171 13.83 4.27 2.40
CA GLU A 171 12.79 4.85 1.56
C GLU A 171 11.57 3.91 1.49
N TYR A 172 10.44 4.44 1.04
CA TYR A 172 9.27 3.61 0.77
C TYR A 172 9.58 2.63 -0.35
N LEU A 173 9.15 1.38 -0.18
CA LEU A 173 9.13 0.44 -1.27
C LEU A 173 7.97 0.77 -2.20
N VAL A 174 8.21 0.61 -3.50
CA VAL A 174 7.25 0.86 -4.55
C VAL A 174 7.11 -0.41 -5.35
N ASP A 175 5.88 -0.91 -5.41
CA ASP A 175 5.52 -2.05 -6.23
C ASP A 175 4.29 -1.72 -7.08
N GLU A 176 4.06 -2.57 -8.07
CA GLU A 176 2.93 -2.49 -8.97
C GLU A 176 2.17 -3.82 -8.93
N ALA A 177 0.84 -3.74 -8.90
CA ALA A 177 -0.02 -4.91 -9.03
C ALA A 177 -1.25 -4.55 -9.89
N PRO A 178 -1.77 -5.49 -10.70
CA PRO A 178 -3.00 -5.24 -11.44
C PRO A 178 -4.18 -5.05 -10.48
N LEU A 179 -5.10 -4.16 -10.82
CA LEU A 179 -6.41 -4.08 -10.18
C LEU A 179 -7.35 -5.07 -10.85
N GLU A 180 -7.47 -6.25 -10.26
CA GLU A 180 -8.26 -7.34 -10.81
C GLU A 180 -9.75 -7.03 -10.67
N SER A 181 -10.51 -7.11 -11.77
CA SER A 181 -11.96 -6.95 -11.72
C SER A 181 -12.64 -8.26 -11.37
N ALA A 182 -13.48 -8.24 -10.33
CA ALA A 182 -14.35 -9.38 -10.07
C ALA A 182 -15.35 -9.58 -11.23
N PRO A 183 -15.65 -10.82 -11.62
CA PRO A 183 -16.69 -11.07 -12.62
C PRO A 183 -18.03 -10.53 -12.10
N GLY A 184 -18.69 -9.68 -12.89
CA GLY A 184 -19.99 -9.08 -12.55
C GLY A 184 -19.93 -7.72 -11.84
N VAL A 185 -18.78 -7.03 -11.82
CA VAL A 185 -18.75 -5.61 -11.44
C VAL A 185 -19.45 -4.78 -12.52
N GLU A 186 -20.73 -4.50 -12.34
CA GLU A 186 -21.50 -3.63 -13.24
C GLU A 186 -21.09 -2.16 -13.09
N ILE A 187 -20.93 -1.43 -14.21
CA ILE A 187 -20.87 0.05 -14.12
C ILE A 187 -22.28 0.50 -13.80
N PRO A 188 -22.48 1.26 -12.72
CA PRO A 188 -23.73 1.96 -12.57
C PRO A 188 -23.92 2.88 -13.78
N PRO A 189 -25.13 2.97 -14.36
CA PRO A 189 -25.37 3.85 -15.50
C PRO A 189 -24.91 5.27 -15.15
N THR A 190 -24.15 5.88 -16.05
CA THR A 190 -23.74 7.27 -15.90
C THR A 190 -25.02 8.10 -15.72
N PRO A 191 -25.15 8.88 -14.62
CA PRO A 191 -26.31 9.73 -14.46
C PRO A 191 -26.41 10.64 -15.68
N PRO A 192 -27.63 10.90 -16.20
CA PRO A 192 -27.78 11.84 -17.30
C PRO A 192 -27.11 13.17 -16.92
N PRO A 193 -26.51 13.88 -17.90
CA PRO A 193 -25.92 15.19 -17.63
C PRO A 193 -26.98 16.05 -16.93
N PRO A 194 -26.59 16.85 -15.91
CA PRO A 194 -27.53 17.69 -15.19
C PRO A 194 -28.30 18.51 -16.21
N ALA A 195 -29.64 18.45 -16.15
CA ALA A 195 -30.49 19.19 -17.08
C ALA A 195 -30.02 20.64 -17.08
N THR A 196 -29.56 21.12 -18.23
CA THR A 196 -29.14 22.51 -18.41
C THR A 196 -30.35 23.37 -18.08
N THR A 197 -30.36 23.93 -16.86
CA THR A 197 -31.43 24.83 -16.46
C THR A 197 -31.32 26.01 -17.41
N PRO A 198 -32.34 26.29 -18.24
CA PRO A 198 -32.25 27.36 -19.19
C PRO A 198 -32.00 28.65 -18.42
N THR A 199 -30.86 29.27 -18.67
CA THR A 199 -30.54 30.60 -18.17
C THR A 199 -31.66 31.52 -18.63
N ARG A 200 -32.47 32.02 -17.69
CA ARG A 200 -33.45 33.07 -17.99
C ARG A 200 -32.67 34.34 -18.32
N GLU A 201 -32.69 34.72 -19.59
CA GLU A 201 -32.37 36.09 -20.04
C GLU A 201 -33.48 37.06 -19.66
#